data_AF-A0A843D1Q4-F1
#
_entry.id   AF-A0A843D1Q4-F1
#
_cell.length_a   1.000
_cell.length_b   1.000
_cell.length_c   1.000
_cell.angle_alpha   90.00
_cell.angle_beta   90.00
_cell.angle_gamma   90.00
#
_symmetry.space_group_name_H-M   'P 1'
#
loop_
_entity.id
_entity.type
_entity.pdbx_description
1 polymer ?
#
loop_
_entity_poly.entity_id
_entity_poly.type
_entity_poly.pdbx_seq_one_letter_code
_entity_poly.pdbx_strand_id
1 'polypeptide(L)'
;MDRDYQPINLKDVLIEMKDISELAVDLAYSAVLFESSAIADEVIELEEQMNDLVYQARITSMMSVRRIEETEPMSGLLQLAEASQRISNHAADIGKNIMRHVSFPANLRRALPDAEEATHRTVVAPGSPLDGARLGDIKLQSATGIRIILIRRMQQRIYDPDK
;
A
#
# COMPACT_ATOMS: atom_id res chain seq x y z
N MET A 1 -26.56 1.80 13.94
CA MET A 1 -25.84 2.81 14.74
C MET A 1 -25.46 3.91 13.78
N ASP A 2 -25.97 5.12 14.03
CA ASP A 2 -25.63 6.34 13.30
C ASP A 2 -24.11 6.47 13.21
N ARG A 3 -23.56 6.27 12.02
CA ARG A 3 -22.36 7.00 11.62
C ARG A 3 -22.90 8.23 10.91
N ASP A 4 -22.72 9.40 11.50
CA ASP A 4 -22.82 10.66 10.78
C ASP A 4 -22.03 10.50 9.48
N TYR A 5 -22.74 10.30 8.37
CA TYR A 5 -22.12 10.10 7.07
C TYR A 5 -21.62 11.47 6.61
N GLN A 6 -20.43 11.84 7.07
CA GLN A 6 -19.69 12.93 6.47
C GLN A 6 -19.47 12.55 5.01
N PRO A 7 -19.88 13.40 4.04
CA PRO A 7 -19.66 13.10 2.64
C PRO A 7 -18.15 13.03 2.38
N ILE A 8 -17.66 11.81 2.18
CA ILE A 8 -16.25 11.55 1.86
C ILE A 8 -16.05 11.95 0.39
N ASN A 9 -14.99 12.70 0.13
CA ASN A 9 -14.65 13.11 -1.23
C ASN A 9 -14.14 11.89 -2.02
N LEU A 10 -14.83 11.53 -3.11
CA LEU A 10 -14.46 10.39 -3.95
C LEU A 10 -13.00 10.48 -4.44
N LYS A 11 -12.51 11.68 -4.73
CA LYS A 11 -11.11 11.87 -5.15
C LYS A 11 -10.13 11.40 -4.05
N ASP A 12 -10.42 11.74 -2.80
CA ASP A 12 -9.54 11.42 -1.68
C ASP A 12 -9.60 9.91 -1.38
N VAL A 13 -10.78 9.28 -1.53
CA VAL A 13 -10.92 7.81 -1.48
C VAL A 13 -10.08 7.13 -2.57
N LEU A 14 -10.14 7.63 -3.81
CA LEU A 14 -9.38 7.05 -4.92
C LEU A 14 -7.87 7.23 -4.77
N ILE A 15 -7.42 8.34 -4.19
CA ILE A 15 -6.00 8.55 -3.84
C ILE A 15 -5.56 7.51 -2.82
N GLU A 16 -6.33 7.33 -1.75
CA GLU A 16 -6.03 6.33 -0.72
C GLU A 16 -5.99 4.91 -1.29
N MET A 17 -6.96 4.56 -2.14
CA MET A 17 -6.99 3.25 -2.81
C MET A 17 -5.73 3.01 -3.66
N LYS A 18 -5.31 4.01 -4.43
CA LYS A 18 -4.06 3.93 -5.20
C LYS A 18 -2.88 3.70 -4.25
N ASP A 19 -2.74 4.53 -3.22
CA ASP A 19 -1.57 4.52 -2.35
C ASP A 19 -1.47 3.20 -1.55
N ILE A 20 -2.60 2.67 -1.05
CA ILE A 20 -2.68 1.33 -0.45
C ILE A 20 -2.29 0.24 -1.45
N SER A 21 -2.77 0.32 -2.70
CA SER A 21 -2.47 -0.71 -3.70
C SER A 21 -0.98 -0.76 -4.05
N GLU A 22 -0.30 0.40 -4.08
CA GLU A 22 1.16 0.49 -4.28
C GLU A 22 1.91 -0.07 -3.08
N LEU A 23 1.56 0.37 -1.87
CA LEU A 23 2.19 -0.10 -0.64
C LEU A 23 2.03 -1.62 -0.47
N ALA A 24 0.86 -2.17 -0.76
CA ALA A 24 0.59 -3.60 -0.65
C ALA A 24 1.54 -4.41 -1.55
N VAL A 25 1.80 -3.95 -2.77
CA VAL A 25 2.74 -4.60 -3.69
C VAL A 25 4.17 -4.54 -3.16
N ASP A 26 4.62 -3.36 -2.72
CA ASP A 26 5.96 -3.17 -2.16
C ASP A 26 6.19 -4.07 -0.94
N LEU A 27 5.21 -4.13 -0.03
CA LEU A 27 5.28 -4.97 1.16
C LEU A 27 5.15 -6.47 0.83
N ALA A 28 4.34 -6.87 -0.16
CA ALA A 28 4.24 -8.26 -0.57
C ALA A 28 5.58 -8.81 -1.09
N TYR A 29 6.26 -8.05 -1.96
CA TYR A 29 7.59 -8.43 -2.42
C TYR A 29 8.64 -8.37 -1.30
N SER A 30 8.54 -7.41 -0.39
CA SER A 30 9.37 -7.36 0.82
C SER A 30 9.20 -8.60 1.70
N ALA A 31 7.96 -9.06 1.89
CA ALA A 31 7.65 -10.24 2.68
C ALA A 31 8.26 -11.50 2.05
N VAL A 32 8.22 -11.63 0.72
CA VAL A 32 8.87 -12.71 -0.02
C VAL A 32 10.40 -12.65 0.11
N LEU A 33 10.98 -11.46 -0.08
CA LEU A 33 12.43 -11.26 -0.04
C LEU A 33 13.02 -11.56 1.35
N PHE A 34 12.36 -11.07 2.40
CA PHE A 34 12.82 -11.19 3.78
C PHE A 34 12.20 -12.35 4.56
N GLU A 35 11.38 -13.18 3.89
CA GLU A 35 10.66 -14.31 4.49
C GLU A 35 9.93 -13.89 5.78
N SER A 36 9.24 -12.75 5.72
CA SER A 36 8.67 -12.09 6.91
C SER A 36 7.15 -12.24 6.98
N SER A 37 6.69 -13.13 7.87
CA SER A 37 5.26 -13.27 8.16
C SER A 37 4.63 -11.99 8.69
N ALA A 38 5.37 -11.19 9.48
CA ALA A 38 4.86 -9.92 10.00
C ALA A 38 4.60 -8.87 8.91
N ILE A 39 5.39 -8.87 7.82
CA ILE A 39 5.11 -8.00 6.67
C ILE A 39 3.95 -8.59 5.86
N ALA A 40 3.89 -9.91 5.71
CA ALA A 40 2.80 -10.59 5.02
C ALA A 40 1.43 -10.34 5.69
N ASP A 41 1.40 -10.27 7.03
CA ASP A 41 0.22 -9.96 7.84
C ASP A 41 -0.29 -8.54 7.55
N GLU A 42 0.61 -7.55 7.51
CA GLU A 42 0.27 -6.18 7.15
C GLU A 42 -0.36 -6.08 5.75
N VAL A 43 0.17 -6.81 4.76
CA VAL A 43 -0.40 -6.82 3.41
C VAL A 43 -1.85 -7.31 3.42
N ILE A 44 -2.20 -8.23 4.32
CA ILE A 44 -3.57 -8.71 4.51
C ILE A 44 -4.42 -7.64 5.20
N GLU A 45 -3.88 -6.93 6.20
CA GLU A 45 -4.59 -5.79 6.82
C GLU A 45 -4.89 -4.68 5.80
N LEU A 46 -3.97 -4.38 4.89
CA LEU A 46 -4.18 -3.43 3.79
C LEU A 46 -5.28 -3.86 2.82
N GLU A 47 -5.46 -5.17 2.57
CA GLU A 47 -6.59 -5.68 1.79
C GLU A 47 -7.93 -5.41 2.47
N GLU A 48 -8.00 -5.55 3.80
CA GLU A 48 -9.21 -5.22 4.56
C GLU A 48 -9.53 -3.72 4.48
N GLN A 49 -8.52 -2.86 4.62
CA GLN A 49 -8.67 -1.41 4.45
C GLN A 49 -9.13 -1.04 3.02
N MET A 50 -8.56 -1.67 2.00
CA MET A 50 -8.98 -1.50 0.61
C MET A 50 -10.46 -1.87 0.42
N ASN A 51 -10.95 -2.94 1.04
CA ASN A 51 -12.35 -3.34 0.92
C ASN A 51 -13.30 -2.28 1.51
N ASP A 52 -12.93 -1.63 2.61
CA ASP A 52 -13.68 -0.51 3.17
C ASP A 52 -13.73 0.69 2.21
N LEU A 53 -12.61 1.01 1.56
CA LEU A 53 -12.55 2.10 0.57
C LEU A 53 -13.36 1.80 -0.68
N VAL A 54 -13.36 0.55 -1.16
CA VAL A 54 -14.21 0.12 -2.29
C VAL A 54 -15.68 0.34 -1.97
N TYR A 55 -16.10 0.00 -0.74
CA TYR A 55 -17.46 0.25 -0.29
C TYR A 55 -17.78 1.75 -0.28
N GLN A 56 -16.89 2.57 0.28
CA GLN A 56 -17.05 4.03 0.31
C GLN A 56 -17.11 4.65 -1.09
N ALA A 57 -16.23 4.23 -2.01
CA ALA A 57 -16.19 4.69 -3.39
C ALA A 57 -17.53 4.41 -4.09
N ARG A 58 -18.05 3.18 -3.98
CA ARG A 58 -19.33 2.80 -4.59
C ARG A 58 -20.49 3.67 -4.09
N ILE A 59 -20.63 3.82 -2.77
CA ILE A 59 -21.72 4.62 -2.18
C ILE A 59 -21.61 6.09 -2.60
N THR A 60 -20.41 6.66 -2.52
CA THR A 60 -20.16 8.06 -2.90
C THR A 60 -20.45 8.31 -4.38
N SER A 61 -20.02 7.40 -5.25
CA SER A 61 -20.31 7.45 -6.70
C SER A 61 -21.81 7.43 -6.98
N MET A 62 -22.56 6.53 -6.34
CA MET A 62 -24.02 6.42 -6.51
C MET A 62 -24.76 7.68 -6.06
N MET A 63 -24.30 8.36 -5.00
CA MET A 63 -24.92 9.60 -4.52
C MET A 63 -24.53 10.84 -5.33
N SER A 64 -23.43 10.76 -6.09
CA SER A 64 -22.87 11.90 -6.82
C SER A 64 -23.47 12.09 -8.21
N VAL A 65 -23.90 11.01 -8.86
CA VAL A 65 -24.48 11.04 -10.22
C VAL A 65 -25.94 11.49 -10.14
N ARG A 66 -26.27 12.62 -10.76
CA ARG A 66 -27.63 13.21 -10.80
C ARG A 66 -28.23 13.24 -12.19
N ARG A 67 -27.39 13.16 -13.22
CA ARG A 67 -27.78 13.18 -14.63
C ARG A 67 -27.13 12.02 -15.37
N ILE A 68 -27.76 11.56 -16.45
CA ILE A 68 -27.28 10.41 -17.22
C ILE A 68 -25.88 10.69 -17.79
N GLU A 69 -25.60 11.93 -18.20
CA GLU A 69 -24.32 12.33 -18.78
C GLU A 69 -23.16 12.25 -17.77
N GLU A 70 -23.44 12.23 -16.46
CA GLU A 70 -22.43 12.07 -15.41
C GLU A 70 -22.06 10.59 -15.16
N THR A 71 -22.81 9.66 -15.74
CA THR A 71 -22.62 8.22 -15.55
C THR A 71 -21.34 7.72 -16.23
N GLU A 72 -21.03 8.22 -17.43
CA GLU A 72 -19.84 7.82 -18.18
C GLU A 72 -18.52 8.18 -17.46
N PRO A 73 -18.27 9.43 -17.05
CA PRO A 73 -17.07 9.76 -16.29
C PRO A 73 -17.01 9.05 -14.93
N MET A 74 -18.16 8.86 -14.27
CA MET A 74 -18.22 8.10 -13.02
C MET A 74 -17.85 6.63 -13.20
N SER A 75 -18.26 6.02 -14.31
CA SER A 75 -17.88 4.64 -14.67
C SER A 75 -16.36 4.51 -14.81
N GLY A 76 -15.68 5.51 -15.39
CA GLY A 76 -14.22 5.54 -15.45
C GLY A 76 -13.55 5.56 -14.07
N LEU A 77 -14.10 6.34 -13.13
CA LEU A 77 -13.58 6.40 -11.75
C LEU A 77 -13.78 5.08 -11.00
N LEU A 78 -14.93 4.42 -11.18
CA LEU A 78 -15.18 3.11 -10.58
C LEU A 78 -14.28 2.02 -11.15
N GLN A 79 -13.91 2.10 -12.44
CA GLN A 79 -12.91 1.20 -13.02
C GLN A 79 -11.53 1.36 -12.38
N LEU A 80 -11.12 2.59 -12.04
CA LEU A 80 -9.88 2.84 -11.29
C LEU A 80 -9.92 2.25 -9.89
N ALA A 81 -11.06 2.40 -9.20
CA ALA A 81 -11.30 1.79 -7.89
C ALA A 81 -11.17 0.25 -7.97
N GLU A 82 -11.81 -0.37 -8.96
CA GLU A 82 -11.74 -1.82 -9.19
C GLU A 82 -10.32 -2.28 -9.51
N ALA A 83 -9.58 -1.55 -10.36
CA ALA A 83 -8.20 -1.89 -10.68
C ALA A 83 -7.30 -1.86 -9.43
N SER A 84 -7.43 -0.83 -8.60
CA SER A 84 -6.68 -0.68 -7.34
C SER A 84 -7.00 -1.82 -6.36
N GLN A 85 -8.29 -2.18 -6.23
CA GLN A 85 -8.72 -3.33 -5.42
C GLN A 85 -8.09 -4.63 -5.92
N ARG A 86 -8.12 -4.88 -7.23
CA ARG A 86 -7.57 -6.10 -7.82
C ARG A 86 -6.07 -6.23 -7.57
N ILE A 87 -5.31 -5.13 -7.68
CA ILE A 87 -3.88 -5.10 -7.35
C ILE A 87 -3.66 -5.48 -5.88
N SER A 88 -4.40 -4.84 -4.96
CA SER A 88 -4.30 -5.13 -3.53
C SER A 88 -4.64 -6.59 -3.19
N ASN A 89 -5.69 -7.16 -3.80
CA ASN A 89 -6.06 -8.56 -3.59
C ASN A 89 -4.95 -9.51 -4.04
N HIS A 90 -4.31 -9.25 -5.18
CA HIS A 90 -3.19 -10.06 -5.67
C HIS A 90 -1.94 -9.93 -4.77
N ALA A 91 -1.66 -8.73 -4.25
CA ALA A 91 -0.62 -8.55 -3.24
C ALA A 91 -0.92 -9.35 -1.96
N ALA A 92 -2.16 -9.31 -1.49
CA ALA A 92 -2.59 -10.09 -0.33
C ALA A 92 -2.54 -11.60 -0.58
N ASP A 93 -2.81 -12.08 -1.79
CA ASP A 93 -2.62 -13.49 -2.14
C ASP A 93 -1.16 -13.93 -2.00
N ILE A 94 -0.19 -13.08 -2.32
CA ILE A 94 1.23 -13.34 -2.03
C ILE A 94 1.45 -13.44 -0.52
N GLY A 95 0.93 -12.49 0.28
CA GLY A 95 1.01 -12.52 1.74
C GLY A 95 0.38 -13.78 2.36
N LYS A 96 -0.83 -14.14 1.94
CA LYS A 96 -1.55 -15.35 2.38
C LYS A 96 -0.76 -16.62 2.09
N ASN A 97 -0.04 -16.70 0.97
CA ASN A 97 0.83 -17.84 0.66
C ASN A 97 1.98 -17.97 1.66
N ILE A 98 2.61 -16.86 2.05
CA ILE A 98 3.65 -16.85 3.11
C ILE A 98 3.06 -17.32 4.44
N MET A 99 1.87 -16.82 4.81
CA MET A 99 1.17 -17.22 6.04
C MET A 99 0.79 -18.69 6.06
N ARG A 100 0.56 -19.30 4.89
CA ARG A 100 0.33 -20.75 4.73
C ARG A 100 1.63 -21.56 4.62
N HIS A 101 2.79 -20.94 4.83
CA HIS A 101 4.11 -21.56 4.69
C HIS A 101 4.39 -22.15 3.31
N VAL A 102 3.77 -21.59 2.27
CA VAL A 102 4.08 -21.95 0.88
C VAL A 102 5.45 -21.39 0.53
N SER A 103 6.36 -22.28 0.11
CA SER A 103 7.72 -21.88 -0.25
C SER A 103 7.76 -21.21 -1.61
N PHE A 104 8.37 -20.03 -1.69
CA PHE A 104 8.67 -19.38 -2.97
C PHE A 104 9.99 -19.94 -3.55
N PRO A 105 10.09 -20.11 -4.88
CA PRO A 105 11.30 -20.60 -5.51
C PRO A 105 12.53 -19.73 -5.19
N ALA A 106 13.66 -20.36 -4.85
CA ALA A 106 14.88 -19.64 -4.46
C ALA A 106 15.46 -18.76 -5.58
N ASN A 107 15.19 -19.07 -6.84
CA ASN A 107 15.56 -18.21 -7.98
C ASN A 107 14.73 -16.92 -8.03
N LEU A 108 13.44 -16.96 -7.65
CA LEU A 108 12.61 -15.76 -7.57
C LEU A 108 13.20 -14.78 -6.55
N ARG A 109 13.49 -15.25 -5.32
CA ARG A 109 14.06 -14.39 -4.27
C ARG A 109 15.41 -13.80 -4.64
N ARG A 110 16.24 -14.56 -5.37
CA ARG A 110 17.55 -14.06 -5.84
C ARG A 110 17.43 -13.02 -6.95
N ALA A 111 16.35 -13.03 -7.71
CA ALA A 111 16.13 -12.06 -8.78
C ALA A 111 15.51 -10.74 -8.30
N LEU A 112 14.81 -10.73 -7.15
CA LEU A 112 14.15 -9.52 -6.63
C LEU A 112 15.12 -8.34 -6.38
N PRO A 113 16.33 -8.52 -5.84
CA PRO A 113 17.29 -7.43 -5.69
C PRO A 113 17.84 -6.87 -7.00
N ASP A 114 17.78 -7.65 -8.09
CA ASP A 114 18.30 -7.27 -9.42
C ASP A 114 17.23 -6.61 -10.32
N ALA A 115 16.01 -6.43 -9.80
CA ALA A 115 14.92 -5.77 -10.51
C ALA A 115 15.21 -4.27 -10.71
N GLU A 116 14.54 -3.66 -11.69
CA GLU A 116 14.64 -2.21 -11.96
C GLU A 116 14.26 -1.38 -10.72
N GLU A 117 13.22 -1.82 -10.02
CA GLU A 117 12.85 -1.33 -8.69
C GLU A 117 13.03 -2.46 -7.68
N ALA A 118 13.88 -2.23 -6.67
CA ALA A 118 14.28 -3.26 -5.73
C ALA A 118 14.15 -2.78 -4.28
N THR A 119 13.60 -3.64 -3.43
CA THR A 119 13.50 -3.36 -1.99
C THR A 119 14.80 -3.70 -1.27
N HIS A 120 15.23 -2.77 -0.42
CA HIS A 120 16.45 -2.92 0.38
C HIS A 120 16.17 -2.71 1.86
N ARG A 121 16.89 -3.44 2.71
CA ARG A 121 16.89 -3.24 4.16
C ARG A 121 18.17 -2.54 4.59
N THR A 122 18.03 -1.33 5.12
CA THR A 122 19.15 -0.51 5.61
C THR A 122 19.03 -0.26 7.11
N VAL A 123 20.15 -0.34 7.83
CA VAL A 123 20.23 0.04 9.25
C VAL A 123 20.72 1.48 9.34
N VAL A 124 19.96 2.34 10.02
CA VAL A 124 20.38 3.71 10.32
C VAL A 124 21.41 3.69 11.44
N ALA A 125 22.66 4.06 11.13
CA ALA A 125 23.74 4.09 12.11
C ALA A 125 23.67 5.34 13.01
N PRO A 126 24.11 5.24 14.28
CA PRO A 126 24.24 6.41 15.15
C PRO A 126 25.12 7.50 14.52
N GLY A 127 24.66 8.74 14.56
CA GLY A 127 25.36 9.90 13.98
C GLY A 127 25.30 10.01 12.45
N SER A 128 24.56 9.12 11.77
CA SER A 128 24.30 9.29 10.34
C SER A 128 23.35 10.48 10.08
N PRO A 129 23.30 11.02 8.85
CA PRO A 129 22.37 12.11 8.51
C PRO A 129 20.88 11.77 8.72
N LEU A 130 20.54 10.48 8.81
CA LEU A 130 19.17 10.00 9.07
C LEU A 130 18.89 9.81 10.57
N ASP A 131 19.91 9.88 11.43
CA ASP A 131 19.75 9.69 12.88
C ASP A 131 19.05 10.89 13.52
N GLY A 132 17.88 10.66 14.11
CA GLY A 132 17.05 11.70 14.74
C GLY A 132 16.35 12.67 13.77
N ALA A 133 16.53 12.50 12.45
CA ALA A 133 15.91 13.34 11.44
C ALA A 133 14.45 12.95 11.17
N ARG A 134 13.64 13.91 10.70
CA ARG A 134 12.26 13.68 10.23
C ARG A 134 12.27 13.40 8.73
N LEU A 135 11.44 12.46 8.26
CA LEU A 135 11.38 12.09 6.84
C LEU A 135 11.00 13.28 5.96
N GLY A 136 10.06 14.10 6.45
CA GLY A 136 9.60 15.31 5.75
C GLY A 136 10.70 16.36 5.53
N ASP A 137 11.72 16.41 6.39
CA ASP A 137 12.83 17.35 6.27
C ASP A 137 13.89 16.84 5.28
N ILE A 138 14.12 15.53 5.25
CA ILE A 138 15.15 14.90 4.41
C ILE A 138 14.69 14.79 2.95
N LYS A 139 13.37 14.64 2.71
CA LYS A 139 12.77 14.47 1.37
C LYS A 139 13.45 13.36 0.55
N LEU A 140 13.71 12.22 1.19
CA LEU A 140 14.45 11.09 0.61
C LEU A 140 13.97 10.72 -0.79
N GLN A 141 12.67 10.52 -0.98
CA GLN A 141 12.13 10.10 -2.27
C GLN A 141 12.43 11.13 -3.38
N SER A 142 12.26 12.42 -3.12
CA SER A 142 12.54 13.47 -4.12
C SER A 142 14.03 13.70 -4.36
N ALA A 143 14.87 13.47 -3.35
CA ALA A 143 16.30 13.73 -3.42
C ALA A 143 17.10 12.54 -3.99
N THR A 144 16.66 11.31 -3.72
CA THR A 144 17.41 10.07 -4.04
C THR A 144 16.60 9.04 -4.82
N GLY A 145 15.30 9.23 -4.98
CA GLY A 145 14.39 8.22 -5.55
C GLY A 145 13.98 7.13 -4.55
N ILE A 146 14.52 7.13 -3.33
CA ILE A 146 14.24 6.08 -2.34
C ILE A 146 12.95 6.41 -1.59
N ARG A 147 11.92 5.59 -1.80
CA ARG A 147 10.70 5.57 -0.97
C ARG A 147 10.92 4.71 0.27
N ILE A 148 10.50 5.21 1.44
CA ILE A 148 10.43 4.41 2.66
C ILE A 148 9.02 3.86 2.78
N ILE A 149 8.89 2.54 2.79
CA ILE A 149 7.61 1.83 2.92
C ILE A 149 7.42 1.23 4.32
N LEU A 150 8.51 1.05 5.07
CA LEU A 150 8.52 0.40 6.38
C LEU A 150 9.68 0.92 7.23
N ILE A 151 9.39 1.28 8.47
CA ILE A 151 10.38 1.51 9.53
C ILE A 151 10.18 0.49 10.64
N ARG A 152 11.25 -0.24 10.99
CA ARG A 152 11.28 -1.10 12.17
C ARG A 152 12.10 -0.44 13.28
N ARG A 153 11.45 -0.10 14.40
CA ARG A 153 12.12 0.36 15.64
C ARG A 153 11.87 -0.63 16.76
N MET A 154 12.90 -1.38 17.15
CA MET A 154 12.77 -2.44 18.15
C MET A 154 11.66 -3.44 17.77
N GLN A 155 10.56 -3.45 18.54
CA GLN A 155 9.37 -4.28 18.32
C GLN A 155 8.26 -3.57 17.55
N GLN A 156 8.39 -2.25 17.32
CA GLN A 156 7.42 -1.47 16.57
C GLN A 156 7.76 -1.48 15.08
N ARG A 157 6.70 -1.53 14.27
CA ARG A 157 6.73 -1.37 12.83
C ARG A 157 5.83 -0.19 12.48
N ILE A 158 6.28 0.62 11.54
CA ILE A 158 5.54 1.76 11.01
C ILE A 158 5.53 1.58 9.51
N TYR A 159 4.36 1.31 8.95
CA TYR A 159 4.14 1.16 7.52
C TYR A 159 3.74 2.51 6.92
N ASP A 160 4.16 2.75 5.69
CA ASP A 160 3.96 4.00 4.92
C ASP A 160 4.11 5.28 5.77
N PRO A 161 5.32 5.55 6.31
CA PRO A 161 5.51 6.66 7.20
C PRO A 161 5.48 8.02 6.47
N ASP A 162 4.47 8.83 6.76
CA ASP A 162 4.30 10.16 6.16
C ASP A 162 5.30 11.22 6.65
N LYS A 163 5.94 11.02 7.83
CA LYS A 163 6.78 12.03 8.52
C LYS A 163 7.89 11.46 9.40
#